data_AF-A0A953WQU6-F1
#
_entry.id   AF-A0A953WQU6-F1
#
_cell.length_a   1.000
_cell.length_b   1.000
_cell.length_c   1.000
_cell.angle_alpha   90.00
_cell.angle_beta   90.00
_cell.angle_gamma   90.00
#
_symmetry.space_group_name_H-M   'P 1'
#
loop_
_entity.id
_entity.type
_entity.pdbx_description
1 polymer ?
#
loop_
_entity_poly.entity_id
_entity_poly.type
_entity_poly.pdbx_seq_one_letter_code
_entity_poly.pdbx_strand_id
1 'polypeptide(L)'
;MTAQHSATIERRYAAEIRAETRGTARRLIGYAARYGAVADIGGKFRERIAPGAFAKSLGQGEDVLALLDHDPARVLGRTRSKTLTLADEKDGLYFEIVAPDTTAGRDALTLAERG
;
A
#
# COMPACT_ATOMS: atom_id res chain seq x y z
N MET A 1 1.95 9.67 -42.63
CA MET A 1 1.01 9.77 -41.49
C MET A 1 1.58 8.95 -40.34
N THR A 2 2.37 9.57 -39.47
CA THR A 2 2.92 8.94 -38.27
C THR A 2 1.87 9.05 -37.17
N ALA A 3 1.19 7.95 -36.88
CA ALA A 3 0.21 7.89 -35.80
C ALA A 3 0.93 8.00 -34.45
N GLN A 4 0.83 9.18 -33.85
CA GLN A 4 1.28 9.46 -32.48
C GLN A 4 0.43 8.62 -31.53
N HIS A 5 0.95 7.46 -31.10
CA HIS A 5 0.35 6.68 -30.02
C HIS A 5 0.56 7.45 -28.71
N SER A 6 -0.40 8.30 -28.37
CA SER A 6 -0.52 8.81 -27.01
C SER A 6 -1.01 7.66 -26.14
N ALA A 7 -0.09 6.97 -25.46
CA ALA A 7 -0.46 6.02 -24.43
C ALA A 7 -1.05 6.83 -23.26
N THR A 8 -2.37 6.87 -23.14
CA THR A 8 -3.04 7.43 -21.97
C THR A 8 -2.61 6.61 -20.76
N ILE A 9 -1.72 7.18 -19.93
CA ILE A 9 -1.31 6.55 -18.67
C ILE A 9 -2.52 6.57 -17.75
N GLU A 10 -3.03 5.38 -17.45
CA GLU A 10 -4.01 5.16 -16.39
C GLU A 10 -3.34 5.51 -15.04
N ARG A 11 -3.92 6.45 -14.29
CA ARG A 11 -3.47 6.81 -12.94
C ARG A 11 -4.62 6.58 -11.97
N ARG A 12 -4.41 5.66 -11.04
CA ARG A 12 -5.32 5.42 -9.92
C ARG A 12 -4.62 5.59 -8.59
N TYR A 13 -5.27 6.34 -7.71
CA TYR A 13 -4.97 6.35 -6.29
C TYR A 13 -5.72 5.18 -5.65
N ALA A 14 -5.20 3.97 -5.82
CA ALA A 14 -5.82 2.76 -5.29
C ALA A 14 -5.67 2.63 -3.77
N ALA A 15 -4.63 3.26 -3.21
CA ALA A 15 -4.37 3.28 -1.78
C ALA A 15 -4.87 4.58 -1.16
N GLU A 16 -5.96 4.50 -0.39
CA GLU A 16 -6.28 5.54 0.58
C GLU A 16 -5.32 5.40 1.75
N ILE A 17 -4.26 6.21 1.78
CA ILE A 17 -3.31 6.27 2.89
C ILE A 17 -3.68 7.45 3.78
N ARG A 18 -3.77 7.23 5.09
CA ARG A 18 -4.05 8.27 6.07
C ARG A 18 -3.07 8.17 7.22
N ALA A 19 -2.72 9.32 7.78
CA ALA A 19 -2.02 9.39 9.05
C ALA A 19 -3.03 9.40 10.22
N GLU A 20 -2.76 8.62 11.27
CA GLU A 20 -3.54 8.60 12.51
C GLU A 20 -2.60 8.64 13.72
N THR A 21 -3.04 9.28 14.80
CA THR A 21 -2.35 9.21 16.10
C THR A 21 -3.18 8.39 17.08
N ARG A 22 -2.58 7.31 17.63
CA ARG A 22 -3.16 6.53 18.73
C ARG A 22 -2.23 6.54 19.93
N GLY A 23 -2.65 7.22 21.00
CA GLY A 23 -1.78 7.49 22.15
C GLY A 23 -0.59 8.35 21.71
N THR A 24 0.62 7.89 21.97
CA THR A 24 1.87 8.57 21.57
C THR A 24 2.40 8.12 20.21
N ALA A 25 1.80 7.11 19.58
CA ALA A 25 2.30 6.50 18.35
C ALA A 25 1.53 7.01 17.12
N ARG A 26 2.29 7.51 16.14
CA ARG A 26 1.79 7.92 14.82
C ARG A 26 1.80 6.74 13.85
N ARG A 27 0.77 6.65 13.03
CA ARG A 27 0.50 5.50 12.17
C ARG A 27 0.17 5.93 10.75
N LEU A 28 0.55 5.09 9.80
CA LEU A 28 0.02 5.12 8.43
C LEU A 28 -0.95 3.95 8.31
N ILE A 29 -2.19 4.25 7.93
CA ILE A 29 -3.25 3.24 7.76
C ILE A 29 -3.90 3.36 6.39
N GLY A 30 -4.50 2.28 5.92
CA GLY A 30 -5.20 2.30 4.66
C GLY A 30 -5.44 0.94 4.04
N TYR A 31 -5.76 0.95 2.74
CA TYR A 31 -5.84 -0.25 1.93
C TYR A 31 -4.71 -0.25 0.91
N ALA A 32 -3.82 -1.24 0.97
CA ALA A 32 -2.72 -1.39 0.01
C ALA A 32 -3.24 -1.86 -1.36
N ALA A 33 -4.36 -2.59 -1.36
CA ALA A 33 -5.04 -3.06 -2.57
C ALA A 33 -6.55 -3.12 -2.31
N ARG A 34 -7.35 -2.58 -3.23
CA ARG A 34 -8.83 -2.63 -3.17
C ARG A 34 -9.35 -3.81 -3.99
N TYR A 35 -10.35 -4.49 -3.46
CA TYR A 35 -11.00 -5.59 -4.19
C TYR A 35 -12.03 -5.08 -5.20
N GLY A 36 -12.24 -5.89 -6.24
CA GLY A 36 -13.32 -5.68 -7.22
C GLY A 36 -13.07 -4.57 -8.25
N ALA A 37 -12.16 -3.64 -8.00
CA ALA A 37 -11.78 -2.60 -8.96
C ALA A 37 -11.04 -3.21 -10.16
N VAL A 38 -11.44 -2.84 -11.39
CA VAL A 38 -10.83 -3.33 -12.63
C VAL A 38 -9.80 -2.33 -13.13
N ALA A 39 -8.51 -2.63 -13.03
CA ALA A 39 -7.42 -1.82 -13.57
C ALA A 39 -7.18 -2.13 -15.06
N ASP A 40 -7.03 -1.08 -15.87
CA ASP A 40 -6.61 -1.21 -17.27
C ASP A 40 -5.10 -0.94 -17.36
N ILE A 41 -4.35 -1.98 -17.68
CA ILE A 41 -2.89 -1.94 -17.77
C ILE A 41 -2.52 -1.71 -19.23
N GLY A 42 -2.50 -0.43 -19.61
CA GLY A 42 -2.02 0.04 -20.90
C GLY A 42 -2.79 -0.49 -22.12
N GLY A 43 -4.09 -0.74 -21.96
CA GLY A 43 -4.98 -1.30 -23.00
C GLY A 43 -4.73 -2.78 -23.30
N LYS A 44 -3.82 -3.44 -22.57
CA LYS A 44 -3.38 -4.82 -22.85
C LYS A 44 -3.99 -5.83 -21.91
N PHE A 45 -4.15 -5.45 -20.65
CA PHE A 45 -4.68 -6.33 -19.61
C PHE A 45 -5.74 -5.60 -18.79
N ARG A 46 -6.75 -6.35 -18.38
CA ARG A 46 -7.67 -5.93 -17.32
C ARG A 46 -7.39 -6.77 -16.09
N GLU A 47 -6.91 -6.12 -15.04
CA GLU A 47 -6.63 -6.76 -13.75
C GLU A 47 -7.80 -6.51 -12.80
N ARG A 48 -8.14 -7.49 -11.98
CA ARG A 48 -9.02 -7.33 -10.84
C ARG A 48 -8.53 -8.21 -9.70
N ILE A 49 -8.36 -7.61 -8.52
CA ILE A 49 -8.03 -8.36 -7.30
C ILE A 49 -9.34 -8.86 -6.69
N ALA A 50 -9.45 -10.17 -6.52
CA ALA A 50 -10.62 -10.81 -5.93
C ALA A 50 -10.54 -10.81 -4.38
N PRO A 51 -11.68 -10.75 -3.67
CA PRO A 51 -11.70 -11.01 -2.24
C PRO A 51 -11.04 -12.34 -1.88
N GLY A 52 -10.21 -12.33 -0.83
CA GLY A 52 -9.45 -13.51 -0.40
C GLY A 52 -8.17 -13.76 -1.19
N ALA A 53 -7.78 -12.88 -2.12
CA ALA A 53 -6.57 -13.05 -2.92
C ALA A 53 -5.29 -13.12 -2.08
N PHE A 54 -5.27 -12.51 -0.89
CA PHE A 54 -4.10 -12.47 -0.01
C PHE A 54 -4.14 -13.51 1.12
N ALA A 55 -5.29 -14.14 1.38
CA ALA A 55 -5.52 -15.05 2.50
C ALA A 55 -4.43 -16.14 2.63
N LYS A 56 -4.03 -16.78 1.53
CA LYS A 56 -2.98 -17.80 1.55
C LYS A 56 -1.63 -17.25 2.01
N SER A 57 -1.17 -16.15 1.40
CA SER A 57 0.13 -15.54 1.70
C SER A 57 0.19 -15.01 3.13
N LEU A 58 -0.89 -14.38 3.61
CA LEU A 58 -0.97 -13.94 5.01
C LEU A 58 -0.97 -15.14 5.97
N GLY A 59 -1.64 -16.23 5.62
CA GLY A 59 -1.68 -17.47 6.42
C GLY A 59 -0.34 -18.20 6.51
N GLN A 60 0.59 -17.99 5.57
CA GLN A 60 1.93 -18.57 5.61
C GLN A 60 2.85 -17.88 6.62
N GLY A 61 2.53 -16.66 7.05
CA GLY A 61 3.28 -15.95 8.08
C GLY A 61 4.70 -15.55 7.67
N GLU A 62 4.96 -15.38 6.38
CA GLU A 62 6.22 -14.83 5.90
C GLU A 62 6.42 -13.39 6.39
N ASP A 63 7.68 -12.98 6.50
CA ASP A 63 8.01 -11.62 6.93
C ASP A 63 7.81 -10.63 5.77
N VAL A 64 6.88 -9.70 5.94
CA VAL A 64 6.54 -8.70 4.94
C VAL A 64 7.06 -7.34 5.40
N LEU A 65 7.70 -6.62 4.47
CA LEU A 65 8.27 -5.30 4.69
C LEU A 65 7.40 -4.24 4.02
N ALA A 66 7.07 -3.18 4.74
CA ALA A 66 6.61 -1.94 4.16
C ALA A 66 7.84 -1.06 3.88
N LEU A 67 8.10 -0.76 2.61
CA LEU A 67 9.25 0.02 2.16
C LEU A 67 8.79 1.36 1.59
N LEU A 68 9.56 2.41 1.85
CA LEU A 68 9.40 3.67 1.14
C LEU A 68 10.14 3.57 -0.21
N ASP A 69 9.46 3.93 -1.29
CA ASP A 69 10.02 3.92 -2.66
C ASP A 69 10.60 2.58 -3.13
N HIS A 70 10.10 1.46 -2.60
CA HIS A 70 10.61 0.10 -2.85
C HIS A 70 12.11 -0.09 -2.47
N ASP A 71 12.65 0.78 -1.62
CA ASP A 71 14.04 0.73 -1.19
C ASP A 71 14.19 -0.09 0.11
N PRO A 72 14.92 -1.22 0.11
CA PRO A 72 15.12 -2.04 1.30
C PRO A 72 15.93 -1.33 2.41
N ALA A 73 16.63 -0.23 2.11
CA ALA A 73 17.28 0.60 3.12
C ALA A 73 16.29 1.53 3.85
N ARG A 74 15.07 1.70 3.33
CA ARG A 74 14.05 2.64 3.84
C ARG A 74 12.81 1.90 4.34
N VAL A 75 13.01 1.04 5.33
CA VAL A 75 11.94 0.25 5.95
C VAL A 75 11.05 1.13 6.84
N LEU A 76 9.74 1.10 6.57
CA LEU A 76 8.71 1.75 7.37
C LEU A 76 8.08 0.80 8.39
N GLY A 77 8.03 -0.50 8.13
CA GLY A 77 7.46 -1.47 9.07
C GLY A 77 7.68 -2.90 8.63
N ARG A 78 7.55 -3.84 9.58
CA ARG A 78 7.62 -5.29 9.30
C ARG A 78 6.59 -6.07 10.09
N THR A 79 6.05 -7.12 9.49
CA THR A 79 5.12 -8.03 10.20
C THR A 79 5.84 -8.77 11.32
N ARG A 80 7.08 -9.21 11.10
CA ARG A 80 7.86 -9.92 12.13
C ARG A 80 8.15 -9.09 13.39
N SER A 81 8.39 -7.78 13.25
CA SER A 81 8.58 -6.87 14.40
C SER A 81 7.26 -6.27 14.91
N LYS A 82 6.11 -6.66 14.34
CA LYS A 82 4.78 -6.15 14.70
C LYS A 82 4.63 -4.62 14.55
N THR A 83 5.43 -4.02 13.68
CA THR A 83 5.32 -2.61 13.31
C THR A 83 4.55 -2.41 12.00
N LEU A 84 4.31 -3.48 11.25
CA LEU A 84 3.33 -3.57 10.17
C LEU A 84 2.29 -4.63 10.53
N THR A 85 1.02 -4.28 10.40
CA THR A 85 -0.11 -5.20 10.43
C THR A 85 -0.74 -5.23 9.05
N LEU A 86 -1.09 -6.43 8.57
CA LEU A 86 -1.82 -6.65 7.33
C LEU A 86 -3.06 -7.49 7.62
N ALA A 87 -4.18 -7.16 6.99
CA ALA A 87 -5.41 -7.93 7.11
C ALA A 87 -6.13 -8.03 5.76
N ASP A 88 -6.55 -9.25 5.41
CA ASP A 88 -7.44 -9.48 4.26
C ASP A 88 -8.87 -9.19 4.71
N GLU A 89 -9.35 -7.99 4.41
CA GLU A 89 -10.67 -7.52 4.80
C GLU A 89 -11.65 -7.51 3.63
N LYS A 90 -12.95 -7.34 3.92
CA LYS A 90 -14.02 -7.36 2.92
C LYS A 90 -13.80 -6.41 1.73
N ASP A 91 -13.12 -5.28 1.96
CA ASP A 91 -12.96 -4.24 0.96
C ASP A 91 -11.55 -4.23 0.30
N GLY A 92 -10.61 -5.05 0.80
CA GLY A 92 -9.24 -5.08 0.31
C GLY A 92 -8.22 -5.53 1.35
N LEU A 93 -6.94 -5.43 0.98
CA LEU A 93 -5.82 -5.64 1.90
C LEU A 93 -5.61 -4.40 2.76
N TYR A 94 -6.09 -4.44 3.99
CA TYR A 94 -5.82 -3.40 4.99
C TYR A 94 -4.36 -3.46 5.45
N PHE A 95 -3.78 -2.30 5.72
CA PHE A 95 -2.50 -2.17 6.38
C PHE A 95 -2.53 -1.13 7.50
N GLU A 96 -1.71 -1.37 8.53
CA GLU A 96 -1.37 -0.41 9.57
C GLU A 96 0.13 -0.47 9.83
N ILE A 97 0.81 0.67 9.72
CA ILE A 97 2.23 0.83 10.03
C ILE A 97 2.35 1.74 11.25
N VAL A 98 3.00 1.27 12.31
CA VAL A 98 3.51 2.16 13.37
C VAL A 98 4.78 2.80 12.81
N ALA A 99 4.68 4.06 12.42
CA ALA A 99 5.75 4.73 11.70
C ALA A 99 6.99 4.90 12.59
N PRO A 100 8.20 4.57 12.08
CA PRO A 100 9.42 4.68 12.85
C PRO A 100 9.83 6.15 12.94
N ASP A 101 10.52 6.52 14.01
CA ASP A 101 11.07 7.88 14.17
C ASP A 101 12.39 8.06 13.39
N THR A 102 12.33 7.78 12.09
CA THR A 102 13.39 8.03 11.12
C THR A 102 12.98 9.15 10.18
N THR A 103 13.91 9.68 9.39
CA THR A 103 13.57 10.65 8.34
C THR A 103 12.51 10.09 7.39
N ALA A 104 12.70 8.86 6.90
CA ALA A 104 11.72 8.19 6.03
C ALA A 104 10.32 8.07 6.67
N GLY A 105 10.24 7.69 7.96
CA GLY A 105 8.96 7.57 8.66
C GLY A 105 8.28 8.91 8.90
N ARG A 106 9.02 9.93 9.35
CA ARG A 106 8.51 11.29 9.55
C ARG A 106 8.06 11.94 8.24
N ASP A 107 8.80 11.75 7.16
CA ASP A 107 8.46 12.27 5.84
C ASP A 107 7.19 11.61 5.30
N ALA A 108 7.10 10.27 5.38
CA ALA A 108 5.92 9.54 4.95
C ALA A 108 4.65 9.97 5.71
N LEU A 109 4.75 10.15 7.03
CA LEU A 109 3.66 10.71 7.84
C LEU A 109 3.27 12.13 7.41
N THR A 110 4.25 13.01 7.26
CA THR A 110 4.01 14.41 6.88
C THR A 110 3.37 14.53 5.52
N LEU A 111 3.77 13.69 4.56
CA LEU A 111 3.15 13.62 3.24
C LEU A 111 1.71 13.10 3.32
N ALA A 112 1.47 12.01 4.06
CA ALA A 112 0.13 11.46 4.23
C ALA A 112 -0.86 12.43 4.90
N GLU A 113 -0.38 13.30 5.80
CA GLU A 113 -1.21 14.36 6.41
C GLU A 113 -1.62 15.47 5.44
N ARG A 114 -0.92 15.62 4.33
CA ARG A 114 -1.16 16.67 3.34
C ARG A 114 -2.09 16.24 2.20
N GLY A 115 -2.41 14.95 2.10
CA GLY A 115 -3.13 14.35 0.97
C GLY A 115 -2.28 14.22 -0.28
#